data_AF-A0A917I9I4-F1
#
_entry.id   AF-A0A917I9I4-F1
#
_cell.length_a   1.000
_cell.length_b   1.000
_cell.length_c   1.000
_cell.angle_alpha   90.00
_cell.angle_beta   90.00
_cell.angle_gamma   90.00
#
_symmetry.space_group_name_H-M   'P 1'
#
loop_
_entity.id
_entity.type
_entity.pdbx_description
1 polymer ?
#
loop_
_entity_poly.entity_id
_entity_poly.type
_entity_poly.pdbx_seq_one_letter_code
_entity_poly.pdbx_strand_id
1 'polypeptide(L)'
;MKVEQHLWPIEKLIKLKDKIDLNPAWQRGPAWKDGRRVLLIDSILRGMDVPKIYLRKLPLGGLHDYEAVDGQQRLRAIWDFVAKPAGGSRQLGFSLKNNPALPAVDSHVIADKSYPQLDKLLKGRFASFEIGVGEILESTNDEITTLFARLQMGMPLNPAELRNAQLGPMRNMIQLMAKSHEFFANTKITDDRTKHFDFASYAFAVGAHDGSRDMKSTDLRDLQAEYNHRPTEEIMALSAKVGDALNVLSEVDAHTRYPITRKWIFVDLLALIIKLQMSGKAINVAKFTAAYDAFEERRRNYTSSPELLLNGRRKDAQPLDRSLYDYLFAFRAEGAKAASLQARLKAIARFFRNVEVK
;
A
#
# COMPACT_ATOMS: atom_id res chain seq x y z
N MET A 1 13.99 11.01 11.49
CA MET A 1 14.74 11.00 10.20
C MET A 1 14.97 12.41 9.63
N LYS A 2 16.23 12.76 9.31
CA LYS A 2 16.62 13.94 8.51
C LYS A 2 17.34 13.48 7.23
N VAL A 3 17.10 14.13 6.08
CA VAL A 3 17.81 13.82 4.82
C VAL A 3 18.62 15.03 4.38
N GLU A 4 19.94 14.92 4.40
CA GLU A 4 20.87 15.93 3.89
C GLU A 4 21.18 15.66 2.41
N GLN A 5 21.23 16.71 1.60
CA GLN A 5 21.44 16.61 0.16
C GLN A 5 22.85 17.06 -0.17
N HIS A 6 23.60 16.19 -0.83
CA HIS A 6 24.99 16.43 -1.20
C HIS A 6 25.21 16.16 -2.69
N LEU A 7 26.26 16.75 -3.26
CA LEU A 7 26.82 16.35 -4.54
C LEU A 7 28.14 15.64 -4.26
N TRP A 8 28.23 14.35 -4.63
CA TRP A 8 29.44 13.56 -4.43
C TRP A 8 30.03 13.18 -5.78
N PRO A 9 31.35 13.39 -5.99
CA PRO A 9 32.01 12.90 -7.20
C PRO A 9 32.04 11.37 -7.21
N ILE A 10 31.96 10.76 -8.39
CA ILE A 10 32.05 9.31 -8.55
C ILE A 10 33.32 8.75 -7.91
N GLU A 11 34.45 9.46 -7.96
CA GLU A 11 35.68 9.03 -7.28
C GLU A 11 35.48 8.79 -5.78
N LYS A 12 34.67 9.61 -5.10
CA LYS A 12 34.32 9.41 -3.69
C LYS A 12 33.49 8.14 -3.50
N LEU A 13 32.50 7.91 -4.36
CA LEU A 13 31.66 6.70 -4.31
C LEU A 13 32.47 5.42 -4.58
N ILE A 14 33.51 5.49 -5.40
CA ILE A 14 34.45 4.37 -5.62
C ILE A 14 35.25 4.08 -4.35
N LYS A 15 35.78 5.12 -3.68
CA LYS A 15 36.54 4.97 -2.43
C LYS A 15 35.70 4.40 -1.28
N LEU A 16 34.40 4.71 -1.27
CA LEU A 16 33.45 4.22 -0.26
C LEU A 16 32.86 2.84 -0.56
N LYS A 17 33.25 2.17 -1.65
CA LYS A 17 32.65 0.90 -2.09
C LYS A 17 32.53 -0.12 -0.96
N ASP A 18 33.60 -0.36 -0.22
CA ASP A 18 33.62 -1.39 0.84
C ASP A 18 33.04 -0.88 2.18
N LYS A 19 32.66 0.41 2.22
CA LYS A 19 32.00 1.08 3.36
C LYS A 19 30.49 1.21 3.20
N ILE A 20 29.94 0.85 2.04
CA ILE A 20 28.50 0.92 1.73
C ILE A 20 27.94 -0.49 1.63
N ASP A 21 26.99 -0.82 2.51
CA ASP A 21 26.20 -2.05 2.39
C ASP A 21 25.18 -1.93 1.26
N LEU A 22 25.22 -2.87 0.31
CA LEU A 22 24.27 -2.96 -0.80
C LEU A 22 23.16 -3.99 -0.61
N ASN A 23 23.17 -4.77 0.48
CA ASN A 23 22.26 -5.90 0.69
C ASN A 23 21.44 -5.76 1.98
N PRO A 24 20.66 -4.67 2.15
CA PRO A 24 19.78 -4.58 3.31
C PRO A 24 18.70 -5.67 3.26
N ALA A 25 18.21 -6.09 4.44
CA ALA A 25 17.29 -7.23 4.61
C ALA A 25 15.99 -7.18 3.78
N TRP A 26 15.63 -6.02 3.22
CA TRP A 26 14.43 -5.77 2.40
C TRP A 26 14.67 -5.80 0.88
N GLN A 27 15.84 -6.22 0.40
CA GLN A 27 16.20 -6.16 -1.01
C GLN A 27 15.55 -7.26 -1.89
N ARG A 28 15.14 -6.88 -3.11
CA ARG A 28 14.90 -7.80 -4.24
C ARG A 28 16.21 -7.93 -5.04
N GLY A 29 16.60 -9.16 -5.40
CA GLY A 29 17.86 -9.48 -6.09
C GLY A 29 18.14 -8.65 -7.37
N PRO A 30 19.36 -8.74 -7.94
CA PRO A 30 19.81 -7.85 -9.00
C PRO A 30 18.89 -7.88 -10.24
N ALA A 31 18.43 -6.70 -10.67
CA ALA A 31 17.37 -6.56 -11.66
C ALA A 31 17.76 -5.81 -12.95
N TRP A 32 18.94 -5.19 -13.04
CA TRP A 32 19.34 -4.49 -14.26
C TRP A 32 19.93 -5.45 -15.30
N LYS A 33 19.31 -5.50 -16.49
CA LYS A 33 19.90 -6.10 -17.69
C LYS A 33 21.09 -5.26 -18.18
N ASP A 34 22.03 -5.89 -18.88
CA ASP A 34 23.28 -5.30 -19.38
C ASP A 34 23.12 -3.97 -20.12
N GLY A 35 22.06 -3.77 -20.90
CA GLY A 35 21.84 -2.50 -21.61
C GLY A 35 21.63 -1.31 -20.66
N ARG A 36 20.99 -1.51 -19.51
CA ARG A 36 20.67 -0.41 -18.57
C ARG A 36 21.90 0.11 -17.83
N ARG A 37 22.84 -0.78 -17.47
CA ARG A 37 24.14 -0.37 -16.90
C ARG A 37 25.00 0.38 -17.91
N VAL A 38 24.95 0.01 -19.19
CA VAL A 38 25.66 0.71 -20.28
C VAL A 38 25.12 2.12 -20.47
N LEU A 39 23.79 2.28 -20.53
CA LEU A 39 23.16 3.60 -20.68
C LEU A 39 23.44 4.53 -19.49
N LEU A 40 23.57 4.01 -18.27
CA LEU A 40 23.97 4.83 -17.12
C LEU A 40 25.37 5.43 -17.32
N ILE A 41 26.34 4.61 -17.76
CA ILE A 41 27.71 5.10 -18.00
C ILE A 41 27.74 6.08 -19.18
N ASP A 42 26.97 5.83 -20.24
CA ASP A 42 26.81 6.77 -21.35
C ASP A 42 26.27 8.13 -20.87
N SER A 43 25.23 8.14 -20.01
CA SER A 43 24.72 9.37 -19.38
C SER A 43 25.80 10.13 -18.63
N ILE A 44 26.60 9.44 -17.81
CA ILE A 44 27.70 10.04 -17.03
C ILE A 44 28.75 10.66 -17.97
N LEU A 45 29.18 9.94 -19.00
CA LEU A 45 30.20 10.43 -19.95
C LEU A 45 29.72 11.64 -20.76
N ARG A 46 28.41 11.74 -20.99
CA ARG A 46 27.76 12.87 -21.68
C ARG A 46 27.38 14.03 -20.77
N GLY A 47 27.53 13.90 -19.45
CA GLY A 47 27.11 14.94 -18.51
C GLY A 47 25.59 15.05 -18.34
N MET A 48 24.83 13.99 -18.63
CA MET A 48 23.39 13.95 -18.43
C MET A 48 23.05 13.75 -16.95
N ASP A 49 21.95 14.37 -16.49
CA ASP A 49 21.45 14.18 -15.13
C ASP A 49 21.14 12.71 -14.84
N VAL A 50 21.50 12.26 -13.63
CA VAL A 50 21.28 10.88 -13.18
C VAL A 50 20.53 10.88 -11.85
N PRO A 51 19.57 9.95 -11.65
CA PRO A 51 18.80 9.91 -10.41
C PRO A 51 19.69 9.75 -9.17
N LYS A 52 19.26 10.41 -8.08
CA LYS A 52 19.96 10.43 -6.79
C LYS A 52 20.20 9.03 -6.21
N ILE A 53 21.20 8.93 -5.35
CA ILE A 53 21.46 7.76 -4.51
C ILE A 53 21.06 8.11 -3.08
N TYR A 54 20.39 7.20 -2.38
CA TYR A 54 20.01 7.40 -0.98
C TYR A 54 20.83 6.48 -0.09
N LEU A 55 21.62 7.07 0.81
CA LEU A 55 22.49 6.35 1.74
C LEU A 55 22.06 6.66 3.16
N ARG A 56 21.71 5.64 3.94
CA ARG A 56 21.51 5.77 5.37
C ARG A 56 22.86 5.71 6.07
N LYS A 57 23.15 6.69 6.92
CA LYS A 57 24.35 6.67 7.75
C LYS A 57 24.15 5.70 8.92
N LEU A 58 25.10 4.78 9.11
CA LEU A 58 25.06 3.79 10.17
C LEU A 58 25.82 4.30 11.42
N PRO A 59 25.51 3.75 12.62
CA PRO A 59 26.29 4.04 13.83
C PRO A 59 27.77 3.68 13.67
N LEU A 60 28.63 4.47 14.32
CA LEU A 60 30.08 4.24 14.33
C LEU A 60 30.43 2.89 14.98
N GLY A 61 31.46 2.21 14.46
CA GLY A 61 31.96 0.94 14.99
C GLY A 61 31.38 -0.31 14.31
N GLY A 62 30.46 -0.15 13.35
CA GLY A 62 29.98 -1.23 12.49
C GLY A 62 30.92 -1.57 11.32
N LEU A 63 30.60 -2.65 10.59
CA LEU A 63 31.36 -3.09 9.40
C LEU A 63 31.26 -2.08 8.23
N HIS A 64 30.12 -1.40 8.12
CA HIS A 64 29.82 -0.43 7.07
C HIS A 64 29.49 0.93 7.68
N ASP A 65 29.88 2.00 7.00
CA ASP A 65 29.58 3.38 7.39
C ASP A 65 28.19 3.81 6.88
N TYR A 66 27.74 3.16 5.80
CA TYR A 66 26.50 3.47 5.09
C TYR A 66 25.73 2.21 4.70
N GLU A 67 24.41 2.33 4.63
CA GLU A 67 23.49 1.36 4.04
C GLU A 67 22.81 2.01 2.83
N ALA A 68 22.86 1.37 1.65
CA ALA A 68 22.22 1.88 0.45
C ALA A 68 20.71 1.62 0.49
N VAL A 69 19.93 2.68 0.68
CA VAL A 69 18.46 2.64 0.71
C VAL A 69 17.90 2.61 -0.70
N ASP A 70 18.39 3.45 -1.62
CA ASP A 70 18.06 3.42 -3.05
C ASP A 70 19.28 3.71 -3.93
N GLY A 71 19.29 3.19 -5.15
CA GLY A 71 20.39 3.38 -6.10
C GLY A 71 21.44 2.27 -6.11
N GLN A 72 21.14 1.11 -5.52
CA GLN A 72 22.06 -0.03 -5.43
C GLN A 72 22.55 -0.48 -6.82
N GLN A 73 21.65 -0.53 -7.81
CA GLN A 73 22.02 -0.92 -9.18
C GLN A 73 22.89 0.12 -9.87
N ARG A 74 22.71 1.42 -9.55
CA ARG A 74 23.58 2.50 -10.04
C ARG A 74 24.97 2.38 -9.44
N LEU A 75 25.06 2.15 -8.13
CA LEU A 75 26.33 1.90 -7.44
C LEU A 75 27.06 0.67 -8.01
N ARG A 76 26.36 -0.46 -8.18
CA ARG A 76 26.93 -1.67 -8.80
C ARG A 76 27.44 -1.39 -10.20
N ALA A 77 26.65 -0.74 -11.06
CA ALA A 77 27.08 -0.41 -12.42
C ALA A 77 28.34 0.48 -12.45
N ILE A 78 28.41 1.50 -11.58
CA ILE A 78 29.59 2.36 -11.46
C ILE A 78 30.82 1.55 -11.02
N TRP A 79 30.68 0.72 -9.98
CA TRP A 79 31.78 -0.08 -9.45
C TRP A 79 32.23 -1.19 -10.39
N ASP A 80 31.29 -1.88 -11.03
CA ASP A 80 31.58 -2.94 -11.99
C ASP A 80 32.26 -2.39 -13.25
N PHE A 81 31.94 -1.16 -13.66
CA PHE A 81 32.59 -0.54 -14.82
C PHE A 81 34.09 -0.28 -14.58
N VAL A 82 34.46 0.13 -13.37
CA VAL A 82 35.86 0.41 -12.98
C VAL A 82 36.59 -0.82 -12.41
N ALA A 83 35.88 -1.94 -12.21
CA ALA A 83 36.44 -3.14 -11.62
C ALA A 83 37.59 -3.70 -12.47
N LYS A 84 38.68 -4.07 -11.79
CA LYS A 84 39.79 -4.81 -12.38
C LYS A 84 39.43 -6.30 -12.43
N PRO A 85 39.89 -7.05 -13.44
CA PRO A 85 39.70 -8.51 -13.46
C PRO A 85 40.39 -9.14 -12.26
N ALA A 86 39.66 -9.96 -11.50
CA ALA A 86 40.17 -10.68 -10.34
C ALA A 86 39.93 -12.20 -10.49
N GLY A 87 40.99 -12.99 -10.26
CA GLY A 87 40.89 -14.42 -9.95
C GLY A 87 40.28 -15.32 -11.03
N GLY A 88 40.91 -15.44 -12.21
CA GLY A 88 40.58 -16.50 -13.20
C GLY A 88 39.26 -16.34 -13.97
N SER A 89 38.37 -15.44 -13.53
CA SER A 89 37.21 -15.00 -14.32
C SER A 89 37.64 -13.97 -15.37
N ARG A 90 37.30 -14.23 -16.64
CA ARG A 90 37.53 -13.29 -17.76
C ARG A 90 36.61 -12.06 -17.74
N GLN A 91 35.82 -11.84 -16.69
CA GLN A 91 35.04 -10.61 -16.58
C GLN A 91 35.97 -9.45 -16.21
N LEU A 92 36.46 -8.76 -17.23
CA LEU A 92 36.75 -7.33 -17.16
C LEU A 92 35.49 -6.60 -16.64
N GLY A 93 35.66 -5.43 -16.03
CA GLY A 93 34.55 -4.49 -15.95
C GLY A 93 33.86 -4.37 -17.31
N PHE A 94 32.54 -4.28 -17.32
CA PHE A 94 31.79 -4.44 -18.56
C PHE A 94 32.16 -3.37 -19.60
N SER A 95 32.08 -3.74 -20.88
CA SER A 95 32.28 -2.79 -21.99
C SER A 95 30.97 -2.10 -22.35
N LEU A 96 31.06 -0.92 -22.96
CA LEU A 96 29.92 -0.12 -23.43
C LEU A 96 29.32 -0.69 -24.74
N LYS A 97 28.87 -1.95 -24.68
CA LYS A 97 28.21 -2.65 -25.79
C LYS A 97 26.73 -2.28 -25.82
N ASN A 98 26.26 -1.73 -26.94
CA ASN A 98 24.85 -1.39 -27.14
C ASN A 98 24.46 -1.64 -28.61
N ASN A 99 23.18 -1.93 -28.85
CA ASN A 99 22.63 -2.01 -30.20
C ASN A 99 21.41 -1.09 -30.30
N PRO A 100 21.46 0.00 -31.09
CA PRO A 100 22.58 0.42 -31.94
C PRO A 100 23.82 0.88 -31.14
N ALA A 101 24.99 0.88 -31.79
CA ALA A 101 26.25 1.30 -31.17
C ALA A 101 26.17 2.74 -30.64
N LEU A 102 26.80 3.00 -29.50
CA LEU A 102 26.79 4.33 -28.88
C LEU A 102 27.59 5.35 -29.72
N PRO A 103 27.05 6.54 -30.02
CA PRO A 103 27.79 7.60 -30.69
C PRO A 103 29.00 8.06 -29.87
N ALA A 104 30.02 8.60 -30.55
CA ALA A 104 31.16 9.24 -29.89
C ALA A 104 30.72 10.38 -28.95
N VAL A 105 31.53 10.63 -27.93
CA VAL A 105 31.37 11.77 -27.00
C VAL A 105 32.55 12.70 -27.23
N ASP A 106 32.30 13.93 -27.66
CA ASP A 106 33.33 14.93 -27.99
C ASP A 106 34.44 14.39 -28.93
N SER A 107 34.04 13.70 -30.00
CA SER A 107 34.94 13.03 -30.96
C SER A 107 35.72 11.82 -30.41
N HIS A 108 35.52 11.44 -29.16
CA HIS A 108 36.10 10.23 -28.59
C HIS A 108 35.13 9.05 -28.74
N VAL A 109 35.54 8.01 -29.47
CA VAL A 109 34.76 6.78 -29.63
C VAL A 109 34.63 6.08 -28.28
N ILE A 110 33.41 5.70 -27.89
CA ILE A 110 33.11 4.99 -26.63
C ILE A 110 32.50 3.60 -26.81
N ALA A 111 31.98 3.29 -28.01
CA ALA A 111 31.37 1.99 -28.30
C ALA A 111 32.35 0.84 -28.03
N ASP A 112 31.85 -0.21 -27.37
CA ASP A 112 32.59 -1.42 -27.01
C ASP A 112 33.83 -1.22 -26.12
N LYS A 113 34.09 0.01 -25.63
CA LYS A 113 35.20 0.28 -24.69
C LYS A 113 34.83 -0.09 -23.26
N SER A 114 35.78 -0.65 -22.54
CA SER A 114 35.80 -0.76 -21.06
C SER A 114 36.49 0.47 -20.45
N TYR A 115 36.36 0.67 -19.13
CA TYR A 115 36.96 1.81 -18.45
C TYR A 115 38.47 2.00 -18.75
N PRO A 116 39.33 0.96 -18.74
CA PRO A 116 40.75 1.13 -19.10
C PRO A 116 40.99 1.56 -20.55
N GLN A 117 40.08 1.24 -21.46
CA GLN A 117 40.17 1.59 -22.89
C GLN A 117 39.68 3.01 -23.19
N LEU A 118 39.03 3.68 -22.22
CA LEU A 118 38.63 5.08 -22.37
C LEU A 118 39.83 6.02 -22.42
N ASP A 119 39.66 7.08 -23.20
CA ASP A 119 40.62 8.17 -23.34
C ASP A 119 40.77 8.91 -22.00
N LYS A 120 41.96 9.50 -21.76
CA LYS A 120 42.30 10.12 -20.46
C LYS A 120 41.29 11.20 -20.05
N LEU A 121 40.80 11.98 -21.02
CA LEU A 121 39.81 13.03 -20.81
C LEU A 121 38.48 12.45 -20.29
N LEU A 122 37.99 11.38 -20.92
CA LEU A 122 36.73 10.73 -20.52
C LEU A 122 36.85 10.02 -19.17
N LYS A 123 38.01 9.45 -18.83
CA LYS A 123 38.28 8.91 -17.48
C LYS A 123 38.20 10.00 -16.41
N GLY A 124 38.81 11.16 -16.69
CA GLY A 124 38.73 12.34 -15.82
C GLY A 124 37.29 12.79 -15.60
N ARG A 125 36.53 12.94 -16.69
CA ARG A 125 35.10 13.29 -16.64
C ARG A 125 34.27 12.30 -15.85
N PHE A 126 34.47 11.00 -16.06
CA PHE A 126 33.79 9.96 -15.31
C PHE A 126 34.07 10.09 -13.81
N ALA A 127 35.35 10.23 -13.41
CA ALA A 127 35.73 10.31 -12.01
C ALA A 127 35.19 11.58 -11.30
N SER A 128 35.17 12.71 -12.01
CA SER A 128 34.72 14.00 -11.47
C SER A 128 33.21 14.24 -11.57
N PHE A 129 32.46 13.37 -12.25
CA PHE A 129 31.01 13.53 -12.39
C PHE A 129 30.34 13.49 -11.01
N GLU A 130 29.52 14.49 -10.72
CA GLU A 130 28.84 14.63 -9.43
C GLU A 130 27.46 13.97 -9.46
N ILE A 131 27.21 13.08 -8.51
CA ILE A 131 25.90 12.45 -8.31
C ILE A 131 25.25 13.04 -7.06
N GLY A 132 23.97 13.36 -7.15
CA GLY A 132 23.17 13.74 -6.00
C GLY A 132 23.04 12.58 -4.99
N VAL A 133 23.45 12.81 -3.74
CA VAL A 133 23.35 11.86 -2.64
C VAL A 133 22.44 12.42 -1.55
N GLY A 134 21.36 11.70 -1.26
CA GLY A 134 20.54 11.92 -0.07
C GLY A 134 21.09 11.12 1.10
N GLU A 135 21.84 11.76 1.99
CA GLU A 135 22.36 11.15 3.22
C GLU A 135 21.28 11.19 4.30
N ILE A 136 20.82 10.02 4.74
CA ILE A 136 19.76 9.87 5.74
C ILE A 136 20.40 9.71 7.12
N LEU A 137 20.09 10.66 8.00
CA LEU A 137 20.58 10.74 9.38
C LEU A 137 19.45 10.40 10.36
N GLU A 138 19.81 9.86 11.53
CA GLU A 138 18.91 9.67 12.68
C GLU A 138 17.57 9.03 12.28
N SER A 139 17.62 7.80 11.79
CA SER A 139 16.47 7.12 11.20
C SER A 139 16.20 5.76 11.82
N THR A 140 14.91 5.48 12.03
CA THR A 140 14.44 4.13 12.39
C THR A 140 14.24 3.28 11.13
N ASN A 141 14.19 1.96 11.28
CA ASN A 141 13.94 1.05 10.16
C ASN A 141 12.55 1.27 9.53
N ASP A 142 11.55 1.69 10.31
CA ASP A 142 10.20 2.02 9.82
C ASP A 142 10.18 3.29 8.95
N GLU A 143 10.95 4.31 9.35
CA GLU A 143 11.11 5.54 8.56
C GLU A 143 11.84 5.25 7.24
N ILE A 144 12.89 4.42 7.28
CA ILE A 144 13.62 3.98 6.09
C ILE A 144 12.73 3.15 5.16
N THR A 145 11.92 2.24 5.70
CA THR A 145 10.96 1.45 4.92
C THR A 145 9.93 2.36 4.25
N THR A 146 9.44 3.37 4.97
CA THR A 146 8.50 4.37 4.44
C THR A 146 9.13 5.24 3.36
N LEU A 147 10.38 5.66 3.52
CA LEU A 147 11.12 6.43 2.51
C LEU A 147 11.43 5.59 1.29
N PHE A 148 11.98 4.38 1.47
CA PHE A 148 12.30 3.45 0.38
C PHE A 148 11.06 3.11 -0.43
N ALA A 149 9.93 2.88 0.25
CA ALA A 149 8.64 2.81 -0.40
C ALA A 149 8.44 4.05 -1.28
N ARG A 150 8.34 5.26 -0.71
CA ARG A 150 8.11 6.49 -1.49
C ARG A 150 9.08 6.69 -2.68
N LEU A 151 10.33 6.25 -2.57
CA LEU A 151 11.34 6.31 -3.64
C LEU A 151 11.12 5.29 -4.76
N GLN A 152 10.74 4.05 -4.42
CA GLN A 152 10.42 3.00 -5.41
C GLN A 152 9.09 3.25 -6.12
N MET A 153 8.34 4.25 -5.67
CA MET A 153 6.92 4.32 -5.91
C MET A 153 6.57 5.44 -6.87
N GLY A 154 6.50 5.03 -8.12
CA GLY A 154 5.29 5.29 -8.87
C GLY A 154 4.00 4.74 -8.21
N MET A 155 4.03 3.88 -7.18
CA MET A 155 2.84 3.61 -6.33
C MET A 155 3.09 2.80 -5.03
N PRO A 156 2.81 3.35 -3.82
CA PRO A 156 3.14 2.69 -2.57
C PRO A 156 2.28 1.60 -2.04
N LEU A 157 2.90 0.55 -1.44
CA LEU A 157 2.19 -0.55 -0.79
C LEU A 157 1.15 0.08 0.11
N ASN A 158 -0.11 -0.15 -0.24
CA ASN A 158 -1.18 0.47 0.49
C ASN A 158 -1.26 -0.21 1.88
N PRO A 159 -1.97 0.41 2.83
CA PRO A 159 -2.07 -0.16 4.17
C PRO A 159 -2.63 -1.59 4.21
N ALA A 160 -3.46 -2.00 3.25
CA ALA A 160 -3.98 -3.36 3.17
C ALA A 160 -2.89 -4.35 2.71
N GLU A 161 -2.08 -4.00 1.73
CA GLU A 161 -0.95 -4.81 1.26
C GLU A 161 0.11 -4.95 2.36
N LEU A 162 0.36 -3.88 3.14
CA LEU A 162 1.24 -3.94 4.31
C LEU A 162 0.72 -4.88 5.40
N ARG A 163 -0.59 -4.88 5.68
CA ARG A 163 -1.20 -5.84 6.63
C ARG A 163 -1.17 -7.26 6.08
N ASN A 164 -1.46 -7.45 4.80
CA ASN A 164 -1.42 -8.77 4.18
C ASN A 164 0.00 -9.38 4.14
N ALA A 165 1.04 -8.55 4.20
CA ALA A 165 2.42 -9.01 4.32
C ALA A 165 2.78 -9.54 5.72
N GLN A 166 1.99 -9.22 6.76
CA GLN A 166 2.22 -9.67 8.13
C GLN A 166 1.66 -11.07 8.32
N LEU A 167 2.52 -12.08 8.44
CA LEU A 167 2.09 -13.46 8.61
C LEU A 167 1.54 -13.69 10.03
N GLY A 168 0.47 -14.48 10.12
CA GLY A 168 -0.13 -14.87 11.39
C GLY A 168 -1.48 -15.57 11.21
N PRO A 169 -1.96 -16.29 12.24
CA PRO A 169 -3.24 -17.01 12.18
C PRO A 169 -4.42 -16.11 11.76
N MET A 170 -4.49 -14.90 12.30
CA MET A 170 -5.57 -13.96 12.01
C MET A 170 -5.52 -13.48 10.55
N ARG A 171 -4.33 -13.11 10.07
CA ARG A 171 -4.15 -12.73 8.65
C ARG A 171 -4.50 -13.87 7.72
N ASN A 172 -4.13 -15.11 8.04
CA ASN A 172 -4.46 -16.28 7.22
C ASN A 172 -5.96 -16.50 7.16
N MET A 173 -6.67 -16.32 8.26
CA MET A 173 -8.13 -16.41 8.29
C MET A 173 -8.80 -15.32 7.44
N ILE A 174 -8.35 -14.06 7.57
CA ILE A 174 -8.83 -12.95 6.72
C ILE A 174 -8.57 -13.25 5.24
N GLN A 175 -7.38 -13.74 4.91
CA GLN A 175 -7.00 -14.04 3.54
C GLN A 175 -7.78 -15.22 2.96
N LEU A 176 -8.08 -16.25 3.76
CA LEU A 176 -8.96 -17.35 3.38
C LEU A 176 -10.35 -16.82 3.07
N MET A 177 -10.96 -16.08 4.00
CA MET A 177 -12.28 -15.49 3.82
C MET A 177 -12.35 -14.60 2.56
N ALA A 178 -11.36 -13.74 2.35
CA ALA A 178 -11.29 -12.89 1.15
C ALA A 178 -11.23 -13.70 -0.17
N LYS A 179 -10.67 -14.91 -0.15
CA LYS A 179 -10.50 -15.74 -1.36
C LYS A 179 -11.61 -16.76 -1.59
N SER A 180 -12.24 -17.24 -0.54
CA SER A 180 -13.16 -18.39 -0.61
C SER A 180 -14.61 -18.06 -0.29
N HIS A 181 -14.90 -16.91 0.32
CA HIS A 181 -16.27 -16.56 0.68
C HIS A 181 -17.06 -16.09 -0.55
N GLU A 182 -18.30 -16.55 -0.67
CA GLU A 182 -19.17 -16.30 -1.84
C GLU A 182 -19.36 -14.81 -2.16
N PHE A 183 -19.56 -13.98 -1.12
CA PHE A 183 -19.58 -12.51 -1.27
C PHE A 183 -18.42 -11.98 -2.13
N PHE A 184 -17.17 -12.37 -1.84
CA PHE A 184 -16.00 -11.87 -2.58
C PHE A 184 -15.87 -12.49 -3.97
N ALA A 185 -16.39 -13.71 -4.18
CA ALA A 185 -16.42 -14.34 -5.50
C ALA A 185 -17.40 -13.65 -6.47
N ASN A 186 -18.53 -13.14 -5.95
CA ASN A 186 -19.63 -12.62 -6.77
C ASN A 186 -19.76 -11.09 -6.77
N THR A 187 -19.06 -10.39 -5.86
CA THR A 187 -19.15 -8.92 -5.74
C THR A 187 -18.62 -8.16 -6.96
N LYS A 188 -19.11 -6.94 -7.15
CA LYS A 188 -18.56 -5.96 -8.13
C LYS A 188 -17.32 -5.21 -7.63
N ILE A 189 -16.83 -5.50 -6.42
CA ILE A 189 -15.56 -4.96 -5.92
C ILE A 189 -14.42 -5.62 -6.69
N THR A 190 -13.63 -4.84 -7.43
CA THR A 190 -12.38 -5.32 -8.03
C THR A 190 -11.36 -5.67 -6.94
N ASP A 191 -10.63 -6.78 -7.07
CA ASP A 191 -9.53 -7.10 -6.14
C ASP A 191 -8.21 -6.44 -6.55
N ASP A 192 -8.26 -5.17 -6.93
CA ASP A 192 -7.06 -4.40 -7.23
C ASP A 192 -6.29 -4.12 -5.93
N ARG A 193 -5.00 -4.48 -5.89
CA ARG A 193 -4.12 -4.14 -4.77
C ARG A 193 -4.63 -4.63 -3.40
N THR A 194 -5.08 -5.89 -3.35
CA THR A 194 -5.55 -6.60 -2.12
C THR A 194 -6.81 -5.99 -1.49
N LYS A 195 -7.71 -5.45 -2.30
CA LYS A 195 -8.92 -4.77 -1.83
C LYS A 195 -9.92 -5.73 -1.18
N HIS A 196 -10.04 -6.97 -1.65
CA HIS A 196 -10.88 -7.98 -0.98
C HIS A 196 -10.34 -8.28 0.42
N PHE A 197 -9.02 -8.42 0.57
CA PHE A 197 -8.38 -8.56 1.88
C PHE A 197 -8.63 -7.34 2.77
N ASP A 198 -8.62 -6.12 2.22
CA ASP A 198 -8.96 -4.90 2.97
C ASP A 198 -10.40 -4.96 3.51
N PHE A 199 -11.38 -5.26 2.65
CA PHE A 199 -12.79 -5.40 3.05
C PHE A 199 -12.98 -6.51 4.09
N ALA A 200 -12.37 -7.67 3.89
CA ALA A 200 -12.38 -8.75 4.87
C ALA A 200 -11.76 -8.28 6.21
N SER A 201 -10.66 -7.52 6.19
CA SER A 201 -10.06 -6.97 7.41
C SER A 201 -11.05 -6.10 8.20
N TYR A 202 -11.84 -5.26 7.51
CA TYR A 202 -12.90 -4.48 8.13
C TYR A 202 -14.04 -5.36 8.66
N ALA A 203 -14.38 -6.43 7.95
CA ALA A 203 -15.41 -7.38 8.38
C ALA A 203 -15.05 -8.04 9.72
N PHE A 204 -13.80 -8.47 9.86
CA PHE A 204 -13.26 -9.00 11.12
C PHE A 204 -13.19 -7.93 12.22
N ALA A 205 -12.82 -6.69 11.91
CA ALA A 205 -12.82 -5.61 12.90
C ALA A 205 -14.22 -5.29 13.45
N VAL A 206 -15.23 -5.31 12.58
CA VAL A 206 -16.64 -5.19 12.98
C VAL A 206 -17.04 -6.37 13.87
N GLY A 207 -16.76 -7.61 13.44
CA GLY A 207 -17.12 -8.80 14.21
C GLY A 207 -16.45 -8.89 15.58
N ALA A 208 -15.22 -8.39 15.72
CA ALA A 208 -14.46 -8.45 16.96
C ALA A 208 -14.91 -7.42 18.01
N HIS A 209 -15.40 -6.26 17.59
CA HIS A 209 -15.61 -5.12 18.48
C HIS A 209 -16.97 -4.42 18.33
N ASP A 210 -17.86 -4.91 17.49
CA ASP A 210 -19.21 -4.36 17.23
C ASP A 210 -19.19 -2.84 16.93
N GLY A 211 -18.12 -2.38 16.27
CA GLY A 211 -17.89 -0.98 15.93
C GLY A 211 -17.55 -0.06 17.10
N SER A 212 -17.10 -0.60 18.23
CA SER A 212 -16.69 0.19 19.41
C SER A 212 -15.25 0.72 19.34
N ARG A 213 -14.45 0.25 18.39
CA ARG A 213 -13.08 0.71 18.14
C ARG A 213 -12.95 1.45 16.81
N ASP A 214 -11.92 2.29 16.71
CA ASP A 214 -11.52 2.93 15.46
C ASP A 214 -11.11 1.85 14.42
N MET A 215 -11.23 2.20 13.14
CA MET A 215 -10.92 1.32 12.01
C MET A 215 -9.93 1.98 11.04
N LYS A 216 -8.96 2.72 11.59
CA LYS A 216 -7.82 3.23 10.82
C LYS A 216 -6.88 2.06 10.53
N SER A 217 -5.95 2.29 9.61
CA SER A 217 -4.98 1.26 9.22
C SER A 217 -4.17 0.68 10.38
N THR A 218 -3.84 1.51 11.37
CA THR A 218 -3.18 1.08 12.61
C THR A 218 -4.08 0.18 13.43
N ASP A 219 -5.35 0.54 13.62
CA ASP A 219 -6.29 -0.26 14.43
C ASP A 219 -6.53 -1.65 13.81
N LEU A 220 -6.66 -1.73 12.49
CA LEU A 220 -6.80 -3.01 11.78
C LEU A 220 -5.56 -3.89 11.89
N ARG A 221 -4.37 -3.28 11.93
CA ARG A 221 -3.10 -3.99 12.13
C ARG A 221 -3.00 -4.48 13.57
N ASP A 222 -3.34 -3.62 14.53
CA ASP A 222 -3.25 -3.92 15.95
C ASP A 222 -4.27 -5.01 16.33
N LEU A 223 -5.45 -5.04 15.69
CA LEU A 223 -6.39 -6.17 15.77
C LEU A 223 -5.75 -7.49 15.32
N GLN A 224 -5.07 -7.51 14.17
CA GLN A 224 -4.40 -8.73 13.70
C GLN A 224 -3.32 -9.19 14.67
N ALA A 225 -2.52 -8.25 15.20
CA ALA A 225 -1.51 -8.54 16.20
C ALA A 225 -2.13 -9.09 17.50
N GLU A 226 -3.22 -8.50 17.98
CA GLU A 226 -3.96 -8.98 19.16
C GLU A 226 -4.45 -10.41 18.95
N TYR A 227 -5.10 -10.70 17.81
CA TYR A 227 -5.69 -12.01 17.53
C TYR A 227 -4.67 -13.09 17.18
N ASN A 228 -3.48 -12.73 16.70
CA ASN A 228 -2.41 -13.71 16.45
C ASN A 228 -1.93 -14.41 17.73
N HIS A 229 -2.21 -13.87 18.91
CA HIS A 229 -1.89 -14.45 20.21
C HIS A 229 -3.09 -15.10 20.92
N ARG A 230 -4.27 -15.09 20.29
CA ARG A 230 -5.49 -15.71 20.83
C ARG A 230 -5.54 -17.22 20.51
N PRO A 231 -6.28 -18.03 21.29
CA PRO A 231 -6.58 -19.41 20.94
C PRO A 231 -7.23 -19.52 19.56
N THR A 232 -6.97 -20.64 18.86
CA THR A 232 -7.48 -20.84 17.50
C THR A 232 -9.01 -20.90 17.48
N GLU A 233 -9.62 -21.41 18.54
CA GLU A 233 -11.08 -21.48 18.69
C GLU A 233 -11.72 -20.08 18.69
N GLU A 234 -11.09 -19.09 19.31
CA GLU A 234 -11.59 -17.70 19.30
C GLU A 234 -11.53 -17.09 17.89
N ILE A 235 -10.46 -17.35 17.15
CA ILE A 235 -10.30 -16.91 15.75
C ILE A 235 -11.36 -17.58 14.86
N MET A 236 -11.58 -18.88 15.05
CA MET A 236 -12.59 -19.63 14.29
C MET A 236 -14.01 -19.17 14.61
N ALA A 237 -14.34 -18.92 15.89
CA ALA A 237 -15.63 -18.40 16.30
C ALA A 237 -15.89 -17.01 15.70
N LEU A 238 -14.88 -16.13 15.69
CA LEU A 238 -14.97 -14.85 15.02
C LEU A 238 -15.16 -15.01 13.50
N SER A 239 -14.41 -15.92 12.88
CA SER A 239 -14.55 -16.20 11.45
C SER A 239 -15.95 -16.72 11.09
N ALA A 240 -16.54 -17.58 11.92
CA ALA A 240 -17.91 -18.06 11.74
C ALA A 240 -18.92 -16.91 11.83
N LYS A 241 -18.82 -16.08 12.89
CA LYS A 241 -19.65 -14.87 13.06
C LYS A 241 -19.59 -13.95 11.84
N VAL A 242 -18.39 -13.71 11.30
CA VAL A 242 -18.23 -12.85 10.11
C VAL A 242 -18.74 -13.53 8.84
N GLY A 243 -18.50 -14.83 8.66
CA GLY A 243 -19.01 -15.61 7.54
C GLY A 243 -20.55 -15.60 7.47
N ASP A 244 -21.22 -15.82 8.59
CA ASP A 244 -22.69 -15.80 8.66
C ASP A 244 -23.26 -14.44 8.26
N ALA A 245 -22.60 -13.35 8.64
CA ALA A 245 -23.01 -12.00 8.23
C ALA A 245 -22.74 -11.73 6.75
N LEU A 246 -21.61 -12.23 6.22
CA LEU A 246 -21.27 -12.12 4.80
C LEU A 246 -22.18 -12.95 3.91
N ASN A 247 -22.73 -14.08 4.39
CA ASN A 247 -23.74 -14.86 3.67
C ASN A 247 -24.99 -14.03 3.41
N VAL A 248 -25.52 -13.38 4.45
CA VAL A 248 -26.66 -12.45 4.32
C VAL A 248 -26.32 -11.30 3.37
N LEU A 249 -25.13 -10.71 3.51
CA LEU A 249 -24.71 -9.60 2.66
C LEU A 249 -24.52 -10.02 1.19
N SER A 250 -24.07 -11.25 0.93
CA SER A 250 -23.95 -11.84 -0.41
C SER A 250 -25.31 -11.97 -1.08
N GLU A 251 -26.31 -12.48 -0.35
CA GLU A 251 -27.66 -12.59 -0.87
C GLU A 251 -28.30 -11.22 -1.13
N VAL A 252 -28.04 -10.23 -0.26
CA VAL A 252 -28.47 -8.84 -0.50
C VAL A 252 -27.79 -8.24 -1.74
N ASP A 253 -26.48 -8.40 -1.89
CA ASP A 253 -25.73 -7.86 -3.05
C ASP A 253 -26.18 -8.49 -4.38
N ALA A 254 -26.65 -9.75 -4.35
CA ALA A 254 -27.19 -10.43 -5.52
C ALA A 254 -28.54 -9.88 -6.01
N HIS A 255 -29.34 -9.26 -5.12
CA HIS A 255 -30.71 -8.82 -5.42
C HIS A 255 -30.91 -7.29 -5.40
N THR A 256 -29.97 -6.54 -4.81
CA THR A 256 -30.06 -5.08 -4.74
C THR A 256 -29.93 -4.40 -6.10
N ARG A 257 -30.62 -3.28 -6.29
CA ARG A 257 -30.42 -2.39 -7.44
C ARG A 257 -29.09 -1.62 -7.36
N TYR A 258 -28.44 -1.57 -6.19
CA TYR A 258 -27.25 -0.78 -5.93
C TYR A 258 -26.09 -1.65 -5.40
N PRO A 259 -25.15 -2.09 -6.25
CA PRO A 259 -24.04 -2.95 -5.81
C PRO A 259 -23.24 -2.38 -4.62
N ILE A 260 -23.00 -3.21 -3.61
CA ILE A 260 -22.31 -2.89 -2.36
C ILE A 260 -20.80 -2.85 -2.60
N THR A 261 -20.35 -1.77 -3.24
CA THR A 261 -18.94 -1.54 -3.60
C THR A 261 -18.25 -0.48 -2.73
N ARG A 262 -19.03 0.31 -1.99
CA ARG A 262 -18.52 1.37 -1.12
C ARG A 262 -18.13 0.80 0.23
N LYS A 263 -16.86 0.95 0.61
CA LYS A 263 -16.27 0.46 1.87
C LYS A 263 -17.15 0.72 3.09
N TRP A 264 -17.58 1.97 3.32
CA TRP A 264 -18.34 2.28 4.53
C TRP A 264 -19.77 1.76 4.50
N ILE A 265 -20.39 1.62 3.33
CA ILE A 265 -21.70 0.95 3.21
C ILE A 265 -21.54 -0.53 3.56
N PHE A 266 -20.52 -1.20 3.01
CA PHE A 266 -20.19 -2.58 3.38
C PHE A 266 -20.00 -2.75 4.90
N VAL A 267 -19.18 -1.88 5.52
CA VAL A 267 -18.93 -1.91 6.98
C VAL A 267 -20.21 -1.69 7.78
N ASP A 268 -21.00 -0.68 7.43
CA ASP A 268 -22.19 -0.30 8.19
C ASP A 268 -23.30 -1.36 8.06
N LEU A 269 -23.49 -1.94 6.87
CA LEU A 269 -24.45 -3.04 6.64
C LEU A 269 -24.02 -4.32 7.36
N LEU A 270 -22.74 -4.69 7.29
CA LEU A 270 -22.24 -5.87 7.97
C LEU A 270 -22.39 -5.75 9.49
N ALA A 271 -22.06 -4.58 10.05
CA ALA A 271 -22.26 -4.30 11.47
C ALA A 271 -23.73 -4.37 11.89
N LEU A 272 -24.65 -3.90 11.04
CA LEU A 272 -26.08 -4.00 11.28
C LEU A 272 -26.56 -5.46 11.25
N ILE A 273 -26.12 -6.24 10.26
CA ILE A 273 -26.42 -7.67 10.13
C ILE A 273 -25.95 -8.44 11.36
N ILE A 274 -24.69 -8.26 11.75
CA ILE A 274 -24.09 -8.89 12.94
C ILE A 274 -24.90 -8.54 14.19
N LYS A 275 -25.27 -7.27 14.36
CA LYS A 275 -26.06 -6.83 15.51
C LYS A 275 -27.45 -7.49 15.55
N LEU A 276 -28.11 -7.62 14.41
CA LEU A 276 -29.41 -8.28 14.30
C LEU A 276 -29.30 -9.78 14.62
N GLN A 277 -28.31 -10.47 14.06
CA GLN A 277 -28.05 -11.88 14.33
C GLN A 277 -27.74 -12.12 15.81
N MET A 278 -26.92 -11.27 16.44
CA MET A 278 -26.62 -11.35 17.88
C MET A 278 -27.83 -11.10 18.77
N SER A 279 -28.85 -10.38 18.28
CA SER A 279 -30.13 -10.21 19.00
C SER A 279 -31.06 -11.41 18.88
N GLY A 280 -30.61 -12.50 18.25
CA GLY A 280 -31.38 -13.74 18.06
C GLY A 280 -32.42 -13.64 16.94
N LYS A 281 -32.31 -12.64 16.06
CA LYS A 281 -33.33 -12.36 15.05
C LYS A 281 -32.87 -12.81 13.67
N ALA A 282 -33.67 -13.68 13.05
CA ALA A 282 -33.46 -14.05 11.66
C ALA A 282 -33.75 -12.86 10.74
N ILE A 283 -32.87 -12.62 9.77
CA ILE A 283 -33.01 -11.51 8.82
C ILE A 283 -33.80 -12.00 7.61
N ASN A 284 -34.88 -11.29 7.27
CA ASN A 284 -35.58 -11.46 6.01
C ASN A 284 -34.82 -10.68 4.92
N VAL A 285 -34.09 -11.41 4.07
CA VAL A 285 -33.22 -10.82 3.06
C VAL A 285 -33.97 -9.95 2.06
N ALA A 286 -35.18 -10.33 1.65
CA ALA A 286 -35.98 -9.53 0.71
C ALA A 286 -36.34 -8.16 1.31
N LYS A 287 -36.78 -8.11 2.58
CA LYS A 287 -37.07 -6.85 3.28
C LYS A 287 -35.80 -6.04 3.52
N PHE A 288 -34.69 -6.70 3.88
CA PHE A 288 -33.41 -6.05 4.09
C PHE A 288 -32.92 -5.39 2.79
N THR A 289 -33.02 -6.11 1.66
CA THR A 289 -32.67 -5.62 0.33
C THR A 289 -33.52 -4.42 -0.06
N ALA A 290 -34.85 -4.50 0.12
CA ALA A 290 -35.75 -3.37 -0.16
C ALA A 290 -35.43 -2.13 0.72
N ALA A 291 -35.11 -2.34 1.99
CA ALA A 291 -34.69 -1.26 2.89
C ALA A 291 -33.35 -0.63 2.46
N TYR A 292 -32.38 -1.45 2.05
CA TYR A 292 -31.11 -0.97 1.52
C TYR A 292 -31.28 -0.18 0.23
N ASP A 293 -32.09 -0.68 -0.71
CA ASP A 293 -32.40 -0.01 -1.95
C ASP A 293 -33.01 1.37 -1.73
N ALA A 294 -34.02 1.47 -0.86
CA ALA A 294 -34.64 2.75 -0.53
C ALA A 294 -33.66 3.71 0.15
N PHE A 295 -32.80 3.19 1.04
CA PHE A 295 -31.77 3.99 1.71
C PHE A 295 -30.72 4.51 0.72
N GLU A 296 -30.16 3.66 -0.14
CA GLU A 296 -29.08 4.04 -1.07
C GLU A 296 -29.58 4.96 -2.18
N GLU A 297 -30.80 4.74 -2.69
CA GLU A 297 -31.49 5.65 -3.62
C GLU A 297 -31.58 7.06 -3.02
N ARG A 298 -32.05 7.14 -1.77
CA ARG A 298 -32.17 8.42 -1.05
C ARG A 298 -30.81 9.03 -0.75
N ARG A 299 -29.83 8.25 -0.29
CA ARG A 299 -28.48 8.69 0.05
C ARG A 299 -27.79 9.32 -1.16
N ARG A 300 -27.94 8.73 -2.34
CA ARG A 300 -27.35 9.26 -3.59
C ARG A 300 -27.88 10.63 -3.96
N ASN A 301 -29.16 10.90 -3.74
CA ASN A 301 -29.78 12.20 -4.05
C ASN A 301 -29.27 13.33 -3.14
N TYR A 302 -28.86 13.02 -1.91
CA TYR A 302 -28.49 14.03 -0.89
C TYR A 302 -27.02 14.01 -0.47
N THR A 303 -26.20 13.09 -1.00
CA THR A 303 -24.79 12.95 -0.58
C THR A 303 -23.98 14.23 -0.78
N SER A 304 -24.29 15.04 -1.80
CA SER A 304 -23.57 16.28 -2.12
C SER A 304 -24.12 17.50 -1.38
N SER A 305 -25.37 17.44 -0.92
CA SER A 305 -26.04 18.54 -0.20
C SER A 305 -26.89 18.02 0.95
N PRO A 306 -26.28 17.43 1.99
CA PRO A 306 -27.03 16.79 3.07
C PRO A 306 -27.93 17.76 3.83
N GLU A 307 -27.54 19.03 3.99
CA GLU A 307 -28.30 20.06 4.68
C GLU A 307 -29.72 20.27 4.13
N LEU A 308 -29.96 19.96 2.86
CA LEU A 308 -31.31 20.00 2.28
C LEU A 308 -32.29 19.04 2.95
N LEU A 309 -31.80 17.95 3.57
CA LEU A 309 -32.60 16.99 4.34
C LEU A 309 -33.24 17.61 5.60
N LEU A 310 -32.72 18.74 6.07
CA LEU A 310 -33.29 19.45 7.21
C LEU A 310 -34.46 20.37 6.81
N ASN A 311 -34.64 20.61 5.51
CA ASN A 311 -35.76 21.41 5.00
C ASN A 311 -37.01 20.54 4.80
N GLY A 312 -37.87 20.51 5.83
CA GLY A 312 -39.14 19.78 5.80
C GLY A 312 -40.20 20.33 4.82
N ARG A 313 -39.95 21.46 4.15
CA ARG A 313 -40.86 22.04 3.15
C ARG A 313 -40.64 21.51 1.74
N ARG A 314 -39.64 20.65 1.53
CA ARG A 314 -39.44 20.02 0.22
C ARG A 314 -40.60 19.09 -0.11
N LYS A 315 -41.00 19.07 -1.39
CA LYS A 315 -42.08 18.21 -1.89
C LYS A 315 -41.83 16.71 -1.65
N ASP A 316 -40.57 16.32 -1.60
CA ASP A 316 -40.14 14.95 -1.47
C ASP A 316 -39.66 14.61 -0.05
N ALA A 317 -39.93 15.44 0.95
CA ALA A 317 -39.49 15.22 2.33
C ALA A 317 -39.98 13.87 2.88
N GLN A 318 -39.10 13.13 3.54
CA GLN A 318 -39.40 11.79 4.11
C GLN A 318 -39.19 11.76 5.63
N PRO A 319 -39.94 10.92 6.38
CA PRO A 319 -39.82 10.84 7.84
C PRO A 319 -38.39 10.54 8.36
N LEU A 320 -37.59 9.83 7.56
CA LEU A 320 -36.23 9.46 7.91
C LEU A 320 -35.16 10.43 7.39
N ASP A 321 -35.52 11.57 6.78
CA ASP A 321 -34.57 12.52 6.23
C ASP A 321 -33.58 13.04 7.30
N ARG A 322 -34.05 13.27 8.54
CA ARG A 322 -33.14 13.63 9.64
C ARG A 322 -32.12 12.53 9.95
N SER A 323 -32.55 11.27 9.87
CA SER A 323 -31.65 10.13 10.13
C SER A 323 -30.65 9.97 8.99
N LEU A 324 -31.06 10.20 7.74
CA LEU A 324 -30.13 10.25 6.62
C LEU A 324 -29.13 11.41 6.75
N TYR A 325 -29.58 12.59 7.21
CA TYR A 325 -28.70 13.71 7.51
C TYR A 325 -27.64 13.31 8.54
N ASP A 326 -28.05 12.74 9.68
CA ASP A 326 -27.14 12.33 10.74
C ASP A 326 -26.13 11.28 10.22
N TYR A 327 -26.56 10.34 9.36
CA TYR A 327 -25.68 9.36 8.70
C TYR A 327 -24.63 10.03 7.81
N LEU A 328 -25.05 10.93 6.92
CA LEU A 328 -24.15 11.64 6.00
C LEU A 328 -23.20 12.57 6.75
N PHE A 329 -23.69 13.25 7.78
CA PHE A 329 -22.92 14.19 8.60
C PHE A 329 -21.81 13.47 9.39
N ALA A 330 -22.03 12.23 9.83
CA ALA A 330 -21.03 11.44 10.55
C ALA A 330 -19.74 11.20 9.76
N PHE A 331 -19.74 11.34 8.43
CA PHE A 331 -18.52 11.26 7.63
C PHE A 331 -17.63 12.52 7.72
N ARG A 332 -18.17 13.67 8.18
CA ARG A 332 -17.38 14.91 8.34
C ARG A 332 -16.36 14.81 9.49
N ALA A 333 -16.58 13.92 10.46
CA ALA A 333 -15.74 13.76 11.65
C ALA A 333 -14.74 12.58 11.56
N GLU A 334 -14.22 12.29 10.36
CA GLU A 334 -13.44 11.07 10.01
C GLU A 334 -14.28 9.77 10.14
N GLY A 335 -14.63 9.17 9.00
CA GLY A 335 -15.50 7.98 8.95
C GLY A 335 -14.96 6.74 9.69
N ALA A 336 -13.65 6.66 9.93
CA ALA A 336 -13.01 5.53 10.59
C ALA A 336 -13.02 5.58 12.12
N LYS A 337 -13.42 6.70 12.73
CA LYS A 337 -13.52 6.78 14.20
C LYS A 337 -14.71 5.98 14.71
N ALA A 338 -14.56 5.37 15.89
CA ALA A 338 -15.61 4.62 16.58
C ALA A 338 -16.87 5.47 16.76
N ALA A 339 -16.71 6.73 17.20
CA ALA A 339 -17.83 7.66 17.38
C ALA A 339 -18.60 7.91 16.06
N SER A 340 -17.89 8.08 14.94
CA SER A 340 -18.50 8.26 13.63
C SER A 340 -19.23 6.99 13.18
N LEU A 341 -18.64 5.82 13.39
CA LEU A 341 -19.26 4.54 13.08
C LEU A 341 -20.54 4.33 13.91
N GLN A 342 -20.50 4.55 15.22
CA GLN A 342 -21.68 4.44 16.08
C GLN A 342 -22.81 5.40 15.67
N ALA A 343 -22.47 6.64 15.31
CA ALA A 343 -23.44 7.60 14.79
C ALA A 343 -24.10 7.10 13.49
N ARG A 344 -23.32 6.55 12.56
CA ARG A 344 -23.84 5.95 11.33
C ARG A 344 -24.71 4.74 11.60
N LEU A 345 -24.28 3.82 12.46
CA LEU A 345 -25.05 2.63 12.82
C LEU A 345 -26.38 2.98 13.47
N LYS A 346 -26.40 3.97 14.37
CA LYS A 346 -27.64 4.48 14.99
C LYS A 346 -28.59 5.08 13.94
N ALA A 347 -28.05 5.81 12.97
CA ALA A 347 -28.83 6.45 11.92
C ALA A 347 -29.37 5.44 10.89
N ILE A 348 -28.52 4.58 10.35
CA ILE A 348 -28.89 3.60 9.32
C ILE A 348 -29.87 2.56 9.86
N ALA A 349 -29.74 2.11 11.12
CA ALA A 349 -30.65 1.14 11.73
C ALA A 349 -32.13 1.57 11.69
N ARG A 350 -32.43 2.88 11.59
CA ARG A 350 -33.81 3.38 11.47
C ARG A 350 -34.44 3.05 10.12
N PHE A 351 -33.66 2.85 9.07
CA PHE A 351 -34.13 2.45 7.74
C PHE A 351 -34.44 0.95 7.65
N PHE A 352 -33.82 0.14 8.51
CA PHE A 352 -33.94 -1.31 8.51
C PHE A 352 -34.87 -1.82 9.63
N ARG A 353 -35.94 -1.08 9.93
CA ARG A 353 -36.96 -1.55 10.87
C ARG A 353 -37.79 -2.66 10.21
N ASN A 354 -38.15 -3.68 10.99
CA ASN A 354 -39.01 -4.80 10.56
C ASN A 354 -38.43 -5.68 9.43
N VAL A 355 -37.11 -5.68 9.26
CA VAL A 355 -36.38 -6.57 8.33
C VAL A 355 -36.20 -7.98 8.90
N GLU A 356 -36.79 -8.26 10.05
CA GLU A 356 -36.68 -9.52 10.78
C GLU A 356 -37.80 -10.49 10.32
N VAL A 357 -37.54 -11.79 10.39
CA VAL A 357 -38.57 -12.82 10.25
C VAL A 357 -39.47 -12.77 11.50
N LYS A 358 -40.78 -12.86 11.31
CA LYS A 358 -41.75 -12.86 12.41
C LYS A 358 -41.70 -14.17 13.19
#